data_AF-A0AAE8ISS5-F1
#
_entry.id   AF-A0AAE8ISS5-F1
#
_cell.length_a   1.000
_cell.length_b   1.000
_cell.length_c   1.000
_cell.angle_alpha   90.00
_cell.angle_beta   90.00
_cell.angle_gamma   90.00
#
_symmetry.space_group_name_H-M   'P 1'
#
loop_
_entity.id
_entity.type
_entity.pdbx_description
1 polymer ?
#
loop_
_entity_poly.entity_id
_entity_poly.type
_entity_poly.pdbx_seq_one_letter_code
_entity_poly.pdbx_strand_id
1 'polypeptide(L)'
;MSTKNEYVKLDDPRNQFAFVCPVFETTTKISQCFKLREMFWRGERPEVRKGCQVCMRAGKCAAAAIVNKIRTNGRSWQDDYASDTPVVGKLRKDVLERIHRPMVVESYYREFPGVSDAERLKIETASERIGKAIGAAPLPSDDGPSYSRNFTESPTPRKSRKAAPKADNTNTQTNSVGDAAASGNLAAAINAA
;
A
#
# COMPACT_ATOMS: atom_id res chain seq x y z
N MET A 1 -13.99 31.24 3.21
CA MET A 1 -12.62 30.98 3.69
C MET A 1 -12.67 29.72 4.52
N SER A 2 -12.17 28.59 4.00
CA SER A 2 -12.14 27.33 4.74
C SER A 2 -11.07 27.43 5.82
N THR A 3 -11.48 27.45 7.09
CA THR A 3 -10.58 27.34 8.24
C THR A 3 -9.83 26.01 8.12
N LYS A 4 -8.53 26.07 7.84
CA LYS A 4 -7.66 24.89 7.88
C LYS A 4 -7.80 24.24 9.25
N ASN A 5 -8.23 22.98 9.31
CA ASN A 5 -8.38 22.22 10.55
C ASN A 5 -6.99 21.84 11.07
N GLU A 6 -6.26 22.81 11.63
CA GLU A 6 -4.84 22.66 11.95
C GLU A 6 -4.55 21.82 13.22
N TYR A 7 -5.57 21.26 13.91
CA TYR A 7 -5.37 20.82 15.31
C TYR A 7 -5.65 19.37 15.67
N VAL A 8 -6.13 18.53 14.74
CA VAL A 8 -6.48 17.13 15.06
C VAL A 8 -5.61 16.21 14.23
N LYS A 9 -4.91 15.27 14.88
CA LYS A 9 -4.10 14.22 14.22
C LYS A 9 -4.91 12.93 13.91
N LEU A 10 -4.44 12.04 13.03
CA LEU A 10 -5.19 10.80 12.68
C LEU A 10 -5.32 9.91 13.90
N ASP A 11 -4.27 9.87 14.70
CA ASP A 11 -4.16 9.16 15.97
C ASP A 11 -4.77 9.91 17.14
N ASP A 12 -5.15 11.17 16.96
CA ASP A 12 -5.70 11.98 18.03
C ASP A 12 -7.09 11.44 18.44
N PRO A 13 -7.31 11.13 19.74
CA PRO A 13 -8.63 10.74 20.24
C PRO A 13 -9.73 11.77 19.98
N ARG A 14 -9.37 13.05 19.79
CA ARG A 14 -10.29 14.13 19.43
C ARG A 14 -10.79 14.01 17.99
N ASN A 15 -10.12 13.23 17.13
CA ASN A 15 -10.59 12.99 15.77
C ASN A 15 -11.87 12.16 15.76
N GLN A 16 -12.96 12.84 15.44
CA GLN A 16 -14.30 12.27 15.31
C GLN A 16 -14.65 11.90 13.86
N PHE A 17 -13.71 12.02 12.91
CA PHE A 17 -13.92 11.56 11.56
C PHE A 17 -14.18 10.04 11.52
N ALA A 18 -15.30 9.67 10.93
CA ALA A 18 -15.70 8.30 10.67
C ALA A 18 -15.91 8.07 9.17
N PHE A 19 -15.81 6.82 8.76
CA PHE A 19 -16.11 6.40 7.39
C PHE A 19 -16.68 4.99 7.41
N VAL A 20 -17.36 4.60 6.34
CA VAL A 20 -17.81 3.22 6.16
C VAL A 20 -16.64 2.39 5.64
N CYS A 21 -16.21 1.39 6.42
CA CYS A 21 -15.15 0.47 6.00
C CYS A 21 -15.62 -0.31 4.76
N PRO A 22 -14.92 -0.22 3.61
CA PRO A 22 -15.41 -0.82 2.37
C PRO A 22 -15.26 -2.35 2.34
N VAL A 23 -14.57 -2.94 3.32
CA VAL A 23 -14.44 -4.40 3.46
C VAL A 23 -15.55 -4.98 4.33
N PHE A 24 -15.81 -4.34 5.48
CA PHE A 24 -16.74 -4.88 6.49
C PHE A 24 -18.11 -4.19 6.53
N GLU A 25 -18.28 -3.10 5.77
CA GLU A 25 -19.49 -2.25 5.72
C GLU A 25 -19.88 -1.64 7.08
N THR A 26 -18.94 -1.60 8.01
CA THR A 26 -19.13 -1.00 9.33
C THR A 26 -18.63 0.43 9.34
N THR A 27 -19.41 1.35 9.88
CA THR A 27 -18.94 2.71 10.20
C THR A 27 -17.88 2.64 11.31
N THR A 28 -16.70 3.18 11.05
CA THR A 28 -15.56 3.14 11.97
C THR A 28 -14.89 4.50 12.04
N LYS A 29 -14.42 4.88 13.24
CA LYS A 29 -13.61 6.08 13.43
C LYS A 29 -12.20 5.84 12.90
N ILE A 30 -11.66 6.81 12.18
CA ILE A 30 -10.31 6.70 11.60
C ILE A 30 -9.22 6.56 12.68
N SER A 31 -9.41 7.22 13.82
CA SER A 31 -8.52 7.13 14.98
C SER A 31 -8.40 5.73 15.56
N GLN A 32 -9.52 4.99 15.62
CA GLN A 32 -9.52 3.59 16.06
C GLN A 32 -8.80 2.69 15.04
N CYS A 33 -9.04 2.90 13.75
CA CYS A 33 -8.34 2.15 12.71
C CYS A 33 -6.83 2.43 12.72
N PHE A 34 -6.43 3.68 12.98
CA PHE A 34 -5.03 4.07 13.10
C PHE A 34 -4.37 3.44 14.32
N LYS A 35 -5.03 3.44 15.48
CA LYS A 35 -4.53 2.77 16.69
C LYS A 35 -4.29 1.27 16.46
N LEU A 36 -5.26 0.58 15.83
CA LEU A 36 -5.12 -0.84 15.50
C LEU A 36 -3.97 -1.09 14.50
N ARG A 37 -3.79 -0.19 13.53
CA ARG A 37 -2.67 -0.22 12.59
C ARG A 37 -1.33 -0.10 13.33
N GLU A 38 -1.16 0.91 14.17
CA GLU A 38 0.10 1.08 14.89
C GLU A 38 0.43 -0.13 15.77
N MET A 39 -0.56 -0.70 16.46
CA MET A 39 -0.38 -1.97 17.20
C MET A 39 0.14 -3.08 16.28
N PHE A 40 -0.54 -3.32 15.15
CA PHE A 40 -0.17 -4.36 14.20
C PHE A 40 1.27 -4.20 13.68
N TRP A 41 1.68 -2.98 13.31
CA TRP A 41 3.03 -2.71 12.78
C TRP A 41 4.11 -2.72 13.87
N ARG A 42 3.75 -2.52 15.13
CA ARG A 42 4.64 -2.74 16.29
C ARG A 42 4.81 -4.22 16.64
N GLY A 43 4.07 -5.11 15.99
CA GLY A 43 4.04 -6.54 16.31
C GLY A 43 3.09 -6.89 17.47
N GLU A 44 2.37 -5.91 18.01
CA GLU A 44 1.28 -6.14 18.95
C GLU A 44 0.11 -6.73 18.15
N ARG A 45 -0.15 -8.04 18.30
CA ARG A 45 -1.23 -8.76 17.59
C ARG A 45 -2.43 -8.91 18.52
N PRO A 46 -3.34 -7.92 18.62
CA PRO A 46 -4.48 -8.03 19.52
C PRO A 46 -5.37 -9.23 19.14
N GLU A 47 -6.05 -9.81 20.13
CA GLU A 47 -6.99 -10.90 19.87
C GLU A 47 -8.26 -10.45 19.14
N VAL A 48 -8.57 -9.16 19.22
CA VAL A 48 -9.72 -8.57 18.55
C VAL A 48 -9.41 -8.19 17.10
N ARG A 49 -10.46 -8.17 16.26
CA ARG A 49 -10.42 -7.67 14.89
C ARG A 49 -9.38 -8.40 14.01
N LYS A 50 -9.24 -9.72 14.15
CA LYS A 50 -8.35 -10.55 13.33
C LYS A 50 -8.58 -10.35 11.83
N GLY A 51 -9.83 -10.19 11.39
CA GLY A 51 -10.14 -9.86 9.99
C GLY A 51 -9.52 -8.55 9.51
N CYS A 52 -9.48 -7.51 10.36
CA CYS A 52 -8.77 -6.26 10.03
C CYS A 52 -7.26 -6.47 9.91
N GLN A 53 -6.68 -7.33 10.74
CA GLN A 53 -5.25 -7.66 10.69
C GLN A 53 -4.88 -8.39 9.39
N VAL A 54 -5.72 -9.32 8.94
CA VAL A 54 -5.60 -9.94 7.61
C VAL A 54 -5.66 -8.89 6.50
N CYS A 55 -6.64 -7.97 6.53
CA CYS A 55 -6.72 -6.92 5.52
C CYS A 55 -5.51 -5.98 5.53
N MET A 56 -4.94 -5.69 6.71
CA MET A 56 -3.73 -4.88 6.83
C MET A 56 -2.52 -5.61 6.22
N ARG A 57 -2.35 -6.90 6.52
CA ARG A 57 -1.31 -7.75 5.95
C ARG A 57 -1.38 -7.82 4.43
N ALA A 58 -2.59 -7.97 3.89
CA ALA A 58 -2.84 -8.06 2.46
C ALA A 58 -2.80 -6.70 1.73
N GLY A 59 -2.73 -5.57 2.44
CA GLY A 59 -2.81 -4.24 1.85
C GLY A 59 -4.22 -3.81 1.42
N LYS A 60 -5.26 -4.53 1.86
CA LYS A 60 -6.69 -4.23 1.60
C LYS A 60 -7.31 -3.22 2.59
N CYS A 61 -6.60 -2.87 3.65
CA CYS A 61 -7.09 -1.94 4.66
C CYS A 61 -7.05 -0.48 4.19
N ALA A 62 -8.20 0.19 4.13
CA ALA A 62 -8.32 1.60 3.76
C ALA A 62 -7.51 2.53 4.68
N ALA A 63 -7.59 2.34 5.99
CA ALA A 63 -6.83 3.15 6.94
C ALA A 63 -5.32 2.98 6.75
N ALA A 64 -4.83 1.75 6.53
CA ALA A 64 -3.42 1.52 6.24
C ALA A 64 -2.99 2.19 4.92
N ALA A 65 -3.84 2.16 3.90
CA ALA A 65 -3.61 2.81 2.62
C ALA A 65 -3.51 4.35 2.75
N ILE A 66 -4.40 4.97 3.53
CA ILE A 66 -4.35 6.41 3.85
C ILE A 66 -2.99 6.77 4.45
N VAL A 67 -2.55 6.02 5.47
CA VAL A 67 -1.28 6.30 6.18
C VAL A 67 -0.06 6.10 5.30
N ASN A 68 -0.03 5.05 4.49
CA ASN A 68 1.10 4.80 3.61
C ASN A 68 1.27 5.93 2.59
N LYS A 69 0.18 6.53 2.11
CA LYS A 69 0.22 7.68 1.21
C LYS A 69 0.82 8.93 1.87
N ILE A 70 0.57 9.14 3.17
CA ILE A 70 1.13 10.25 3.95
C ILE A 70 2.66 10.20 3.93
N ARG A 71 3.23 9.02 4.22
CA ARG A 71 4.69 8.85 4.28
C ARG A 71 5.37 9.08 2.93
N THR A 72 4.72 8.77 1.82
CA THR A 72 5.35 8.85 0.49
C THR A 72 5.34 10.27 -0.10
N ASN A 73 4.32 11.08 0.18
CA ASN A 73 4.09 12.32 -0.56
C ASN A 73 4.26 13.61 0.26
N GLY A 74 4.59 13.52 1.56
CA GLY A 74 4.77 14.68 2.43
C GLY A 74 3.54 15.60 2.58
N ARG A 75 2.36 15.16 2.13
CA ARG A 75 1.11 15.94 2.16
C ARG A 75 0.48 15.91 3.55
N SER A 76 0.00 17.06 4.03
CA SER A 76 -0.85 17.16 5.22
C SER A 76 -2.23 16.59 4.90
N TRP A 77 -2.57 15.52 5.61
CA TRP A 77 -3.80 14.75 5.49
C TRP A 77 -4.97 15.36 6.31
N GLN A 78 -4.65 16.40 7.09
CA GLN A 78 -5.50 16.99 8.13
C GLN A 78 -6.83 17.50 7.58
N ASP A 79 -6.88 17.91 6.31
CA ASP A 79 -8.10 18.45 5.71
C ASP A 79 -9.12 17.38 5.28
N ASP A 80 -8.69 16.12 5.08
CA ASP A 80 -9.53 15.10 4.42
C ASP A 80 -10.13 14.07 5.37
N TYR A 81 -9.38 13.75 6.42
CA TYR A 81 -9.68 12.65 7.32
C TYR A 81 -9.51 13.06 8.79
N ALA A 82 -9.51 14.36 9.07
CA ALA A 82 -9.56 14.90 10.42
C ALA A 82 -10.81 15.76 10.59
N SER A 83 -11.54 15.52 11.67
CA SER A 83 -12.62 16.39 12.10
C SER A 83 -12.68 16.39 13.62
N ASP A 84 -12.81 17.57 14.20
CA ASP A 84 -13.09 17.79 15.62
C ASP A 84 -14.58 17.53 15.95
N THR A 85 -15.44 17.51 14.93
CA THR A 85 -16.86 17.23 15.03
C THR A 85 -17.21 15.86 14.43
N PRO A 86 -18.27 15.18 14.91
CA PRO A 86 -18.68 13.90 14.34
C PRO A 86 -19.11 14.03 12.88
N VAL A 87 -18.29 13.52 11.97
CA VAL A 87 -18.56 13.54 10.52
C VAL A 87 -18.33 12.15 9.95
N VAL A 88 -19.28 11.66 9.16
CA VAL A 88 -19.10 10.45 8.34
C VAL A 88 -18.71 10.86 6.94
N GLY A 89 -17.41 10.80 6.65
CA GLY A 89 -16.86 11.14 5.35
C GLY A 89 -16.79 9.95 4.38
N LYS A 90 -16.55 10.27 3.10
CA LYS A 90 -16.29 9.28 2.05
C LYS A 90 -14.78 9.08 1.87
N LEU A 91 -14.38 7.85 1.55
CA LEU A 91 -13.02 7.57 1.15
C LEU A 91 -12.75 8.10 -0.26
N ARG A 92 -11.57 8.66 -0.48
CA ARG A 92 -11.14 9.16 -1.80
C ARG A 92 -10.95 8.03 -2.80
N LYS A 93 -11.14 8.38 -4.07
CA LYS A 93 -11.03 7.45 -5.20
C LYS A 93 -9.68 6.72 -5.24
N ASP A 94 -8.59 7.43 -5.01
CA ASP A 94 -7.23 6.87 -5.05
C ASP A 94 -6.97 5.84 -3.94
N VAL A 95 -7.56 6.06 -2.75
CA VAL A 95 -7.50 5.09 -1.65
C VAL A 95 -8.26 3.83 -2.03
N LEU A 96 -9.46 3.97 -2.59
CA LEU A 96 -10.28 2.85 -3.04
C LEU A 96 -9.61 2.06 -4.16
N GLU A 97 -9.06 2.73 -5.17
CA GLU A 97 -8.31 2.08 -6.26
C GLU A 97 -7.11 1.28 -5.74
N ARG A 98 -6.42 1.80 -4.72
CA ARG A 98 -5.29 1.12 -4.09
C ARG A 98 -5.71 -0.16 -3.38
N ILE A 99 -6.80 -0.14 -2.62
CA ILE A 99 -7.26 -1.30 -1.84
C ILE A 99 -8.13 -2.27 -2.66
N HIS A 100 -8.59 -1.87 -3.84
CA HIS A 100 -9.36 -2.70 -4.76
C HIS A 100 -8.53 -3.88 -5.31
N ARG A 101 -7.27 -3.60 -5.64
CA ARG A 101 -6.37 -4.52 -6.36
C ARG A 101 -5.85 -5.69 -5.54
N PRO A 102 -5.47 -5.53 -4.25
CA PRO A 102 -4.87 -6.64 -3.50
C PRO A 102 -5.87 -7.76 -3.24
N MET A 103 -5.45 -8.99 -3.58
CA MET A 103 -6.15 -10.21 -3.19
C MET A 103 -5.58 -10.72 -1.86
N VAL A 104 -6.44 -11.31 -1.04
CA VAL A 104 -6.03 -11.94 0.22
C VAL A 104 -5.72 -13.40 -0.08
N VAL A 105 -4.52 -13.84 0.28
CA VAL A 105 -4.09 -15.24 0.12
C VAL A 105 -4.32 -16.03 1.40
N GLU A 106 -4.49 -17.35 1.27
CA GLU A 106 -4.82 -18.24 2.39
C GLU A 106 -3.78 -18.21 3.51
N SER A 107 -2.50 -17.98 3.18
CA SER A 107 -1.42 -17.87 4.17
C SER A 107 -1.67 -16.73 5.18
N TYR A 108 -2.37 -15.67 4.80
CA TYR A 108 -2.70 -14.59 5.72
C TYR A 108 -3.80 -14.99 6.71
N TYR A 109 -4.79 -15.78 6.31
CA TYR A 109 -5.78 -16.32 7.24
C TYR A 109 -5.17 -17.29 8.24
N ARG A 110 -4.14 -18.05 7.83
CA ARG A 110 -3.38 -18.93 8.73
C ARG A 110 -2.54 -18.17 9.75
N GLU A 111 -2.02 -16.98 9.39
CA GLU A 111 -1.28 -16.11 10.31
C GLU A 111 -2.17 -15.55 11.43
N PHE A 112 -3.47 -15.38 11.17
CA PHE A 112 -4.45 -14.83 12.10
C PHE A 112 -5.60 -15.81 12.33
N PRO A 113 -5.39 -16.90 13.10
CA PRO A 113 -6.46 -17.82 13.44
C PRO A 113 -7.58 -17.08 14.20
N GLY A 114 -8.83 -17.48 13.97
CA GLY A 114 -10.01 -16.87 14.61
C GLY A 114 -10.79 -15.88 13.73
N VAL A 115 -10.41 -15.68 12.46
CA VAL A 115 -11.28 -14.98 11.50
C VAL A 115 -12.47 -15.88 11.16
N SER A 116 -13.68 -15.40 11.46
CA SER A 116 -14.92 -16.11 11.16
C SER A 116 -15.16 -16.25 9.66
N ASP A 117 -15.89 -17.29 9.25
CA ASP A 117 -16.22 -17.50 7.84
C ASP A 117 -17.02 -16.34 7.23
N ALA A 118 -17.89 -15.71 8.04
CA ALA A 118 -18.61 -14.50 7.64
C ALA A 118 -17.67 -13.31 7.35
N GLU A 119 -16.61 -13.15 8.13
CA GLU A 119 -15.57 -12.14 7.85
C GLU A 119 -14.74 -12.50 6.63
N ARG A 120 -14.38 -13.78 6.45
CA ARG A 120 -13.65 -14.27 5.26
C ARG A 120 -14.42 -13.95 3.97
N LEU A 121 -15.71 -14.29 3.94
CA LEU A 121 -16.58 -14.01 2.79
C LEU A 121 -16.65 -12.50 2.48
N LYS A 122 -16.73 -11.65 3.53
CA LYS A 122 -16.69 -10.19 3.35
C LYS A 122 -15.35 -9.74 2.74
N ILE A 123 -14.23 -10.30 3.19
CA ILE A 123 -12.90 -9.94 2.69
C ILE A 123 -12.73 -10.34 1.22
N GLU A 124 -13.18 -11.54 0.86
CA GLU A 124 -13.13 -12.09 -0.51
C GLU A 124 -13.97 -11.23 -1.47
N THR A 125 -15.23 -10.98 -1.11
CA THR A 125 -16.18 -10.19 -1.93
C THR A 125 -15.94 -8.67 -1.87
N ALA A 126 -15.01 -8.19 -1.03
CA ALA A 126 -14.78 -6.75 -0.87
C ALA A 126 -14.33 -6.06 -2.17
N SER A 127 -13.60 -6.76 -3.06
CA SER A 127 -13.09 -6.12 -4.29
C SER A 127 -14.24 -5.67 -5.20
N GLU A 128 -15.27 -6.49 -5.39
CA GLU A 128 -16.44 -6.11 -6.19
C GLU A 128 -17.16 -4.89 -5.60
N ARG A 129 -17.31 -4.85 -4.27
CA ARG A 129 -17.96 -3.74 -3.56
C ARG A 129 -17.14 -2.46 -3.63
N ILE A 130 -15.83 -2.55 -3.43
CA ILE A 130 -14.91 -1.43 -3.60
C ILE A 130 -14.98 -0.91 -5.04
N GLY A 131 -15.01 -1.81 -6.03
CA GLY A 131 -15.12 -1.47 -7.46
C GLY A 131 -16.32 -0.58 -7.76
N LYS A 132 -17.49 -0.92 -7.20
CA LYS A 132 -18.71 -0.11 -7.32
C LYS A 132 -18.56 1.26 -6.65
N ALA A 133 -17.84 1.36 -5.54
CA ALA A 133 -17.64 2.61 -4.81
C ALA A 133 -16.67 3.58 -5.51
N ILE A 134 -15.74 3.09 -6.34
CA ILE A 134 -14.73 3.93 -7.04
C ILE A 134 -15.40 4.99 -7.92
N GLY A 135 -16.51 4.68 -8.59
CA GLY A 135 -17.21 5.63 -9.48
C GLY A 135 -17.87 6.80 -8.76
N ALA A 136 -18.29 6.60 -7.50
CA ALA A 136 -18.99 7.60 -6.69
C ALA A 136 -18.07 8.31 -5.68
N ALA A 137 -16.77 8.00 -5.70
CA ALA A 137 -15.81 8.48 -4.72
C ALA A 137 -15.30 9.89 -5.06
N PRO A 138 -15.05 10.74 -4.05
CA PRO A 138 -14.41 12.04 -4.27
C PRO A 138 -13.05 11.88 -4.94
N LEU A 139 -12.76 12.80 -5.88
CA LEU A 139 -11.43 12.94 -6.46
C LEU A 139 -10.41 13.37 -5.39
N PRO A 140 -9.13 13.04 -5.55
CA PRO A 140 -8.09 13.62 -4.70
C PRO A 140 -8.11 15.15 -4.81
N SER A 141 -8.00 15.88 -3.69
CA SER A 141 -7.88 17.34 -3.71
C SER A 141 -6.68 17.79 -4.53
N ASP A 142 -6.92 18.80 -5.37
CA ASP A 142 -5.97 19.37 -6.33
C ASP A 142 -4.94 20.33 -5.69
N ASP A 143 -4.79 20.36 -4.37
CA ASP A 143 -3.88 21.29 -3.66
C ASP A 143 -2.37 20.95 -3.79
N GLY A 144 -1.94 20.38 -4.92
CA GLY A 144 -0.52 20.21 -5.25
C GLY A 144 -0.29 19.32 -6.47
N PRO A 145 0.73 19.64 -7.29
CA PRO A 145 0.79 19.28 -8.70
C PRO A 145 0.66 17.77 -8.88
N SER A 146 -0.28 17.40 -9.72
CA SER A 146 -0.36 16.09 -10.32
C SER A 146 0.92 15.88 -11.13
N TYR A 147 1.92 15.25 -10.54
CA TYR A 147 2.84 14.47 -11.35
C TYR A 147 2.03 13.28 -11.87
N SER A 148 1.27 13.50 -12.94
CA SER A 148 0.93 12.42 -13.84
C SER A 148 2.28 11.83 -14.24
N ARG A 149 2.52 10.56 -13.91
CA ARG A 149 3.48 9.78 -14.69
C ARG A 149 2.81 9.53 -16.03
N ASN A 150 2.73 10.56 -16.86
CA ASN A 150 2.65 10.37 -18.29
C ASN A 150 3.93 9.62 -18.63
N PHE A 151 3.80 8.31 -18.85
CA PHE A 151 4.86 7.48 -19.39
C PHE A 151 4.97 7.81 -20.89
N THR A 152 5.44 9.01 -21.18
CA THR A 152 5.84 9.45 -22.52
C THR A 152 7.28 9.87 -22.42
N GLU A 153 8.14 8.87 -22.59
CA GLU A 153 9.43 8.88 -23.28
C GLU A 153 10.29 7.77 -22.68
N SER A 154 10.65 6.82 -23.54
CA SER A 154 11.67 5.82 -23.27
C SER A 154 12.90 6.51 -22.66
N PRO A 155 13.49 5.99 -21.58
CA PRO A 155 14.65 6.61 -20.98
C PRO A 155 15.75 6.73 -22.03
N THR A 156 16.17 7.97 -22.29
CA THR A 156 17.33 8.23 -23.13
C THR A 156 18.52 7.47 -22.55
N PRO A 157 19.25 6.69 -23.37
CA PRO A 157 20.37 5.90 -22.87
C PRO A 157 21.40 6.87 -22.29
N ARG A 158 21.66 6.73 -20.98
CA ARG A 158 22.73 7.45 -20.31
C ARG A 158 24.02 7.17 -21.07
N LYS A 159 24.65 8.21 -21.63
CA LYS A 159 26.01 8.15 -22.16
C LYS A 159 26.90 7.55 -21.08
N SER A 160 27.47 6.39 -21.37
CA SER A 160 28.50 5.78 -20.53
C SER A 160 29.64 6.78 -20.37
N ARG A 161 30.03 7.05 -19.13
CA ARG A 161 31.28 7.77 -18.85
C ARG A 161 32.41 6.88 -19.37
N LYS A 162 33.14 7.35 -20.39
CA LYS A 162 34.40 6.74 -20.82
C LYS A 162 35.35 6.77 -19.62
N ALA A 163 35.67 5.59 -19.08
CA ALA A 163 36.76 5.43 -18.14
C ALA A 163 38.08 5.68 -18.89
N ALA A 164 38.98 6.45 -18.29
CA ALA A 164 40.34 6.62 -18.79
C ALA A 164 41.09 5.27 -18.71
N PRO A 165 41.89 4.90 -19.73
CA PRO A 165 42.62 3.64 -19.72
C PRO A 165 43.76 3.71 -18.69
N LYS A 166 43.79 2.75 -17.78
CA LYS A 166 45.01 2.42 -17.01
C LYS A 166 45.70 1.25 -17.68
N ALA A 167 47.01 1.40 -17.78
CA ALA A 167 47.94 0.57 -18.52
C ALA A 167 47.95 -0.91 -18.09
N ASP A 168 48.32 -1.73 -19.08
CA ASP A 168 48.56 -3.16 -19.01
C ASP A 168 49.46 -3.58 -17.85
N ASN A 169 49.08 -4.67 -17.19
CA ASN A 169 50.02 -5.77 -16.99
C ASN A 169 49.28 -7.11 -16.83
N THR A 170 49.67 -8.01 -17.72
CA THR A 170 49.44 -9.45 -17.76
C THR A 170 49.69 -10.13 -16.41
N ASN A 171 48.85 -11.08 -16.00
CA ASN A 171 49.05 -12.51 -16.27
C ASN A 171 48.10 -13.41 -15.43
N THR A 172 47.64 -14.48 -16.08
CA THR A 172 47.25 -15.80 -15.55
C THR A 172 45.97 -16.03 -14.71
N GLN A 173 45.09 -16.82 -15.36
CA GLN A 173 44.49 -18.10 -14.90
C GLN A 173 43.13 -18.14 -14.16
N THR A 174 42.12 -18.53 -14.95
CA THR A 174 41.16 -19.63 -14.74
C THR A 174 40.27 -19.66 -13.49
N ASN A 175 38.96 -19.54 -13.74
CA ASN A 175 37.84 -20.46 -13.37
C ASN A 175 36.55 -19.63 -13.37
N SER A 176 35.72 -19.74 -14.41
CA SER A 176 34.56 -20.64 -14.52
C SER A 176 33.46 -20.36 -13.47
N VAL A 177 32.20 -20.49 -13.90
CA VAL A 177 30.91 -20.29 -13.18
C VAL A 177 30.20 -18.94 -13.38
N GLY A 178 30.85 -17.89 -13.90
CA GLY A 178 30.22 -16.57 -14.09
C GLY A 178 29.29 -16.38 -15.30
N ASP A 179 29.52 -17.08 -16.42
CA ASP A 179 28.92 -16.72 -17.71
C ASP A 179 27.77 -17.65 -18.18
N ALA A 180 27.29 -18.56 -17.32
CA ALA A 180 26.20 -19.48 -17.67
C ALA A 180 24.78 -18.93 -17.38
N ALA A 181 24.64 -17.80 -16.69
CA ALA A 181 23.34 -17.24 -16.31
C ALA A 181 22.78 -16.19 -17.31
N ALA A 182 23.56 -15.81 -18.34
CA ALA A 182 23.23 -14.67 -19.21
C ALA A 182 22.50 -15.04 -20.52
N SER A 183 22.33 -16.33 -20.86
CA SER A 183 21.81 -16.74 -22.18
C SER A 183 20.45 -17.46 -22.19
N GLY A 184 19.76 -17.57 -21.04
CA GLY A 184 18.32 -17.85 -21.02
C GLY A 184 17.87 -19.14 -21.72
N ASN A 185 18.69 -20.19 -21.74
CA ASN A 185 18.37 -21.46 -22.38
C ASN A 185 18.38 -22.59 -21.31
N LEU A 186 17.21 -22.92 -20.77
CA LEU A 186 17.05 -23.87 -19.65
C LEU A 186 17.39 -25.33 -19.99
N ALA A 187 17.66 -25.67 -21.25
CA ALA A 187 17.92 -27.05 -21.67
C ALA A 187 19.34 -27.56 -21.35
N ALA A 188 20.31 -26.69 -21.02
CA ALA A 188 21.70 -27.10 -20.74
C ALA A 188 22.00 -27.36 -19.25
N ALA A 189 21.13 -26.95 -18.32
CA ALA A 189 21.37 -27.09 -16.88
C ALA A 189 20.94 -28.45 -16.29
N ILE A 190 20.20 -29.26 -17.06
CA ILE A 190 19.63 -30.54 -16.57
C ILE A 190 20.52 -31.74 -16.89
N ASN A 191 21.43 -31.65 -17.87
CA ASN A 191 22.31 -32.76 -18.25
C ASN A 191 23.73 -32.68 -17.63
N ALA A 192 23.92 -31.85 -16.61
CA ALA A 192 25.20 -31.71 -15.88
C ALA A 192 25.03 -31.89 -14.36
N ALA A 193 23.95 -32.56 -13.93
CA ALA A 193 23.75 -33.06 -12.58
C ALA A 193 24.01 -34.57 -12.52
#